data_AF-A0A8H7CJX5-F1
#
_entry.id   AF-A0A8H7CJX5-F1
#
_cell.length_a   1.000
_cell.length_b   1.000
_cell.length_c   1.000
_cell.angle_alpha   90.00
_cell.angle_beta   90.00
_cell.angle_gamma   90.00
#
_symmetry.space_group_name_H-M   'P 1'
#
loop_
_entity.id
_entity.type
_entity.pdbx_description
1 polymer ?
#
loop_
_entity_poly.entity_id
_entity_poly.type
_entity_poly.pdbx_seq_one_letter_code
_entity_poly.pdbx_strand_id
1 'polypeptide(L)'
;MSALSVNSTYSRTLHQNQQSRRSLSRMSTRAGGRQAMSELKLRRVIEHNQRLREDLARPRVRVSEASASLIRYCKTTKDHLVPSVWGPVGRAEDPYGAQTKGCQCSIQ
;
A
#
# COMPACT_ATOMS: atom_id res chain seq x y z
N MET A 1 41.67 5.07 -33.12
CA MET A 1 41.78 6.27 -32.27
C MET A 1 40.49 6.39 -31.46
N SER A 2 40.62 6.62 -30.15
CA SER A 2 39.56 7.06 -29.21
C SER A 2 38.62 6.00 -28.59
N ALA A 3 39.12 5.19 -27.63
CA ALA A 3 38.23 4.44 -26.72
C ALA A 3 38.82 4.11 -25.33
N LEU A 4 39.85 4.83 -24.84
CA LEU A 4 40.46 4.51 -23.52
C LEU A 4 40.59 5.70 -22.55
N SER A 5 40.15 6.92 -22.94
CA SER A 5 40.30 8.09 -22.06
C SER A 5 39.18 8.28 -21.03
N VAL A 6 38.08 7.53 -21.12
CA VAL A 6 36.87 7.79 -20.31
C VAL A 6 36.88 7.03 -18.98
N ASN A 7 37.64 5.94 -18.88
CA ASN A 7 37.68 5.13 -17.65
C ASN A 7 38.69 5.64 -16.60
N SER A 8 39.55 6.60 -16.95
CA SER A 8 40.53 7.18 -16.01
C SER A 8 39.96 8.35 -15.20
N THR A 9 39.01 9.09 -15.77
CA THR A 9 38.37 10.23 -15.11
C THR A 9 37.38 9.82 -14.02
N TYR A 10 36.73 8.65 -14.17
CA TYR A 10 35.76 8.14 -13.19
C TYR A 10 36.43 7.74 -11.86
N SER A 11 37.59 7.08 -11.91
CA SER A 11 38.33 6.70 -10.69
C SER A 11 38.92 7.92 -9.96
N ARG A 12 39.25 9.00 -10.69
CA ARG A 12 39.78 10.24 -10.09
C ARG A 12 38.68 11.04 -9.37
N THR A 13 37.41 10.94 -9.81
CA THR A 13 36.28 11.61 -9.14
C THR A 13 35.89 10.95 -7.82
N LEU A 14 36.05 9.62 -7.69
CA LEU A 14 35.67 8.90 -6.47
C LEU A 14 36.65 9.15 -5.30
N HIS A 15 37.96 9.18 -5.57
CA HIS A 15 38.95 9.47 -4.52
C HIS A 15 38.88 10.92 -4.02
N GLN A 16 38.59 11.88 -4.90
CA GLN A 16 38.45 13.29 -4.51
C GLN A 16 37.17 13.54 -3.70
N ASN A 17 36.09 12.82 -3.99
CA ASN A 17 34.85 12.88 -3.21
C ASN A 17 34.97 12.20 -1.83
N GLN A 18 35.82 11.17 -1.72
CA GLN A 18 36.07 10.48 -0.45
C GLN A 18 36.92 11.31 0.52
N GLN A 19 37.85 12.12 0.03
CA GLN A 19 38.62 13.07 0.84
C GLN A 19 37.78 14.27 1.30
N SER A 20 36.83 14.76 0.47
CA SER A 20 35.94 15.86 0.86
C SER A 20 34.92 15.47 1.95
N ARG A 21 34.63 14.17 2.14
CA ARG A 21 33.77 13.68 3.24
C ARG A 21 34.49 13.59 4.58
N ARG A 22 35.83 13.50 4.59
CA ARG A 22 36.62 13.40 5.83
C ARG A 22 36.83 14.75 6.53
N SER A 23 36.64 15.88 5.84
CA SER A 23 36.73 17.21 6.45
C SER A 23 35.43 17.73 7.07
N LEU A 24 34.32 16.98 6.97
CA LEU A 24 33.02 17.36 7.54
C LEU A 24 32.81 16.89 8.99
N SER A 25 33.78 16.22 9.60
CA SER A 25 33.68 15.71 10.98
C SER A 25 34.14 16.68 12.06
N ARG A 26 34.38 17.95 11.75
CA ARG A 26 34.76 18.94 12.78
C ARG A 26 34.18 20.32 12.48
N MET A 27 32.93 20.53 12.91
CA MET A 27 32.44 21.77 13.56
C MET A 27 30.90 21.84 13.52
N SER A 28 30.28 21.83 14.69
CA SER A 28 29.29 22.83 15.15
C SER A 28 28.21 22.20 16.04
N THR A 29 28.56 22.04 17.31
CA THR A 29 27.59 21.95 18.39
C THR A 29 26.83 23.29 18.46
N ARG A 30 25.53 23.27 18.09
CA ARG A 30 24.48 24.33 18.13
C ARG A 30 23.90 24.78 16.79
N ALA A 31 24.61 24.70 15.65
CA ALA A 31 23.99 24.91 14.33
C ALA A 31 23.46 23.61 13.69
N GLY A 32 23.98 22.46 14.10
CA GLY A 32 23.59 21.14 13.59
C GLY A 32 22.13 20.76 13.83
N GLY A 33 21.47 21.29 14.86
CA GLY A 33 20.04 21.01 15.12
C GLY A 33 19.10 21.58 14.05
N ARG A 34 19.41 22.76 13.51
CA ARG A 34 18.63 23.36 12.40
C ARG A 34 18.86 22.62 11.10
N GLN A 35 20.10 22.19 10.83
CA GLN A 35 20.47 21.39 9.66
C GLN A 35 19.91 19.95 9.73
N ALA A 36 19.94 19.32 10.91
CA ALA A 36 19.32 18.03 11.15
C ALA A 36 17.80 18.09 10.99
N MET A 37 17.15 19.15 11.49
CA MET A 37 15.72 19.37 11.25
C MET A 37 15.39 19.61 9.78
N SER A 38 16.25 20.30 9.01
CA SER A 38 16.03 20.44 7.57
C SER A 38 16.19 19.12 6.82
N GLU A 39 17.16 18.28 7.19
CA GLU A 39 17.34 16.96 6.58
C GLU A 39 16.18 16.02 6.93
N LEU A 40 15.73 16.00 8.19
CA LEU A 40 14.57 15.22 8.61
C LEU A 40 13.28 15.66 7.91
N LYS A 41 13.05 16.97 7.77
CA LYS A 41 11.92 17.50 7.01
C LYS A 41 11.99 17.09 5.54
N LEU A 42 13.17 17.18 4.93
CA LEU A 42 13.38 16.75 3.54
C LEU A 42 13.05 15.26 3.37
N ARG A 43 13.56 14.40 4.26
CA ARG A 43 13.26 12.95 4.23
C ARG A 43 11.76 12.69 4.32
N ARG A 44 11.05 13.32 5.24
CA ARG A 44 9.58 13.20 5.37
C ARG A 44 8.85 13.63 4.10
N VAL A 45 9.27 14.73 3.47
CA VAL A 45 8.65 15.21 2.23
C VAL A 45 8.89 14.22 1.08
N ILE A 46 10.10 13.68 0.96
CA ILE A 46 10.43 12.68 -0.06
C ILE A 46 9.59 11.41 0.13
N GLU A 47 9.52 10.89 1.36
CA GLU A 47 8.71 9.72 1.70
C GLU A 47 7.22 9.96 1.40
N HIS A 48 6.71 11.15 1.74
CA HIS A 48 5.32 11.51 1.43
C HIS A 48 5.08 11.63 -0.07
N ASN A 49 6.00 12.26 -0.81
CA ASN A 49 5.93 12.37 -2.26
C ASN A 49 5.95 10.99 -2.93
N GLN A 50 6.76 10.06 -2.40
CA GLN A 50 6.80 8.68 -2.88
C GLN A 50 5.44 7.99 -2.69
N ARG A 51 4.83 8.07 -1.51
CA ARG A 51 3.49 7.51 -1.25
C ARG A 51 2.43 8.10 -2.17
N LEU A 52 2.46 9.41 -2.40
CA LEU A 52 1.53 10.07 -3.32
C LEU A 52 1.72 9.61 -4.77
N ARG A 53 2.97 9.38 -5.21
CA ARG A 53 3.27 8.83 -6.54
C ARG A 53 2.73 7.41 -6.69
N GLU A 54 2.88 6.58 -5.66
CA GLU A 54 2.33 5.22 -5.61
C GLU A 54 0.79 5.23 -5.67
N ASP A 55 0.14 6.10 -4.89
CA ASP A 55 -1.32 6.24 -4.90
C ASP A 55 -1.86 6.80 -6.23
N LEU A 56 -1.10 7.68 -6.88
CA LEU A 56 -1.43 8.19 -8.21
C LEU A 56 -1.31 7.10 -9.28
N ALA A 57 -0.31 6.22 -9.18
CA ALA A 57 -0.08 5.13 -10.11
C ALA A 57 -1.05 3.94 -9.91
N ARG A 58 -1.83 3.92 -8.81
CA ARG A 58 -2.79 2.85 -8.53
C ARG A 58 -3.83 2.75 -9.65
N PRO A 59 -4.02 1.57 -10.28
CA PRO A 59 -4.99 1.40 -11.34
C PRO A 59 -6.41 1.62 -10.82
N ARG A 60 -7.22 2.37 -11.56
CA ARG A 60 -8.61 2.70 -11.22
C ARG A 60 -9.54 2.17 -12.30
N VAL A 61 -10.65 1.56 -11.86
CA VAL A 61 -11.74 1.16 -12.75
C VAL A 61 -12.73 2.31 -12.93
N ARG A 62 -13.49 2.30 -14.02
CA ARG A 62 -14.55 3.29 -14.22
C ARG A 62 -15.68 3.05 -13.24
N VAL A 63 -16.32 4.13 -12.77
CA VAL A 63 -17.43 4.02 -11.82
C VAL A 63 -18.58 3.20 -12.42
N SER A 64 -18.92 3.43 -13.69
CA SER A 64 -19.97 2.65 -14.37
C SER A 64 -19.68 1.14 -14.38
N GLU A 65 -18.43 0.74 -14.55
CA GLU A 65 -18.00 -0.66 -14.53
C GLU A 65 -18.07 -1.25 -13.11
N ALA A 66 -17.55 -0.52 -12.12
CA ALA A 66 -17.63 -0.92 -10.72
C ALA A 66 -19.09 -1.09 -10.26
N SER A 67 -19.96 -0.13 -10.59
CA SER A 67 -21.40 -0.19 -10.29
C SER A 67 -22.07 -1.37 -10.97
N ALA A 68 -21.77 -1.65 -12.24
CA ALA A 68 -22.30 -2.80 -12.96
C ALA A 68 -21.86 -4.13 -12.32
N SER A 69 -20.61 -4.22 -11.85
CA SER A 69 -20.08 -5.37 -11.12
C SER A 69 -20.83 -5.59 -9.80
N LEU A 70 -21.01 -4.54 -9.00
CA LEU A 70 -21.78 -4.59 -7.75
C LEU A 70 -23.23 -5.03 -7.98
N ILE A 71 -23.92 -4.42 -8.94
CA ILE A 71 -25.31 -4.79 -9.28
C ILE A 71 -25.39 -6.26 -9.68
N ARG A 72 -24.44 -6.74 -10.49
CA ARG A 72 -24.40 -8.15 -10.90
C ARG A 72 -24.27 -9.06 -9.69
N TYR A 73 -23.30 -8.79 -8.82
CA TYR A 73 -23.08 -9.58 -7.61
C TYR A 73 -24.33 -9.63 -6.72
N CYS A 74 -24.94 -8.48 -6.45
CA CYS A 74 -26.17 -8.40 -5.67
C CYS A 74 -27.38 -9.08 -6.33
N LYS A 75 -27.36 -9.31 -7.65
CA LYS A 75 -28.45 -10.00 -8.38
C LYS A 75 -28.23 -11.50 -8.55
N THR A 76 -27.00 -11.99 -8.39
CA THR A 76 -26.68 -13.41 -8.55
C THR A 76 -26.47 -14.12 -7.23
N THR A 77 -26.17 -13.38 -6.16
CA THR A 77 -25.91 -13.93 -4.84
C THR A 77 -27.16 -13.84 -3.99
N LYS A 78 -27.75 -15.00 -3.64
CA LYS A 78 -28.95 -15.07 -2.80
C LYS A 78 -28.67 -14.51 -1.40
N ASP A 79 -29.50 -13.58 -0.96
CA ASP A 79 -29.47 -13.04 0.41
C ASP A 79 -30.74 -13.44 1.16
N HIS A 80 -30.57 -14.27 2.18
CA HIS A 80 -31.64 -14.79 3.03
C HIS A 80 -32.28 -13.73 3.93
N LEU A 81 -31.61 -12.60 4.14
CA LEU A 81 -32.13 -11.46 4.92
C LEU A 81 -33.02 -10.53 4.10
N VAL A 82 -33.14 -10.76 2.79
CA VAL A 82 -34.03 -9.98 1.91
C VAL A 82 -35.07 -10.89 1.24
N PRO A 83 -36.06 -11.40 2.00
CA PRO A 83 -37.07 -12.33 1.47
C PRO A 83 -37.97 -11.74 0.37
N SER A 84 -38.09 -10.40 0.31
CA SER A 84 -38.88 -9.72 -0.72
C SER A 84 -38.32 -9.91 -2.13
N VAL A 85 -37.00 -10.11 -2.27
CA VAL A 85 -36.33 -10.30 -3.55
C VAL A 85 -35.99 -11.78 -3.78
N TRP A 86 -35.59 -12.49 -2.72
CA TRP A 86 -35.06 -13.85 -2.81
C TRP A 86 -36.02 -14.96 -2.37
N GLY A 87 -37.20 -14.59 -1.88
CA GLY A 87 -38.18 -15.51 -1.30
C GLY A 87 -37.89 -15.86 0.17
N PRO A 88 -38.88 -16.44 0.87
CA PRO A 88 -38.72 -16.86 2.27
C PRO A 88 -37.67 -17.98 2.38
N VAL A 89 -36.90 -17.94 3.46
CA VAL A 89 -35.95 -19.01 3.81
C VAL A 89 -36.76 -20.22 4.28
N GLY A 90 -36.51 -21.39 3.69
CA GLY A 90 -37.14 -22.62 4.15
C GLY A 90 -36.69 -22.95 5.58
N ARG A 91 -37.59 -23.45 6.43
CA ARG A 91 -37.24 -23.85 7.82
C ARG A 91 -36.10 -24.86 7.92
N ALA A 92 -35.88 -25.66 6.88
CA ALA A 92 -34.79 -26.62 6.81
C ALA A 92 -33.45 -25.99 6.40
N GLU A 93 -33.47 -24.80 5.80
CA GLU A 93 -32.29 -24.06 5.35
C GLU A 93 -31.79 -23.08 6.43
N ASP A 94 -32.63 -22.74 7.41
CA ASP A 94 -32.29 -21.87 8.54
C ASP A 94 -31.75 -22.68 9.73
N PRO A 95 -30.44 -22.61 10.04
CA PRO A 95 -29.84 -23.34 11.16
C PRO A 95 -30.37 -22.86 12.52
N TYR A 96 -30.88 -21.63 12.58
CA TYR A 96 -31.40 -21.02 13.81
C TYR A 96 -32.92 -21.18 13.96
N GLY A 97 -33.60 -21.77 12.97
CA GLY A 97 -35.00 -22.12 13.06
C GLY A 97 -35.27 -23.16 14.16
N ALA A 98 -36.50 -23.22 14.65
CA ALA A 98 -36.91 -24.22 15.65
C ALA A 98 -36.71 -25.64 15.11
N GLN A 99 -35.62 -26.30 15.53
CA GLN A 99 -35.30 -27.66 15.15
C GLN A 99 -36.20 -28.63 15.94
N THR A 100 -37.00 -29.45 15.26
CA THR A 100 -37.83 -30.48 15.90
C THR A 100 -37.01 -31.68 16.42
N LYS A 101 -35.72 -31.75 16.05
CA LYS A 101 -34.76 -32.78 16.50
C LYS A 101 -33.62 -32.06 17.23
N GLY A 102 -33.12 -32.64 18.33
CA GLY A 102 -32.17 -32.01 19.26
C GLY A 102 -30.82 -31.57 18.64
N CYS A 103 -29.95 -30.94 19.45
CA CYS A 103 -28.63 -30.43 19.00
C CYS A 103 -27.86 -31.48 18.18
N GLN A 104 -27.59 -31.14 16.93
CA GLN A 104 -26.85 -31.95 15.95
C GLN A 104 -25.33 -31.66 16.01
N CYS A 105 -24.85 -31.21 17.16
CA CYS A 105 -23.48 -30.77 17.39
C CYS A 105 -22.66 -31.92 17.99
N SER A 106 -21.71 -32.50 17.25
CA SER A 106 -20.71 -33.42 17.78
C SER A 106 -19.39 -32.69 17.98
N ILE A 107 -18.90 -32.62 19.21
CA ILE A 107 -17.55 -32.15 19.53
C ILE A 107 -16.61 -33.34 19.26
N GLN A 108 -15.63 -33.18 18.37
CA GLN A 108 -14.51 -34.11 18.20
C GLN A 108 -13.32 -33.67 19.04
#